data_AF-A0A9D1N148-F1
#
_entry.id   AF-A0A9D1N148-F1
#
_cell.length_a   1.000
_cell.length_b   1.000
_cell.length_c   1.000
_cell.angle_alpha   90.00
_cell.angle_beta   90.00
_cell.angle_gamma   90.00
#
_symmetry.space_group_name_H-M   'P 1'
#
loop_
_entity.id
_entity.type
_entity.pdbx_description
1 polymer ?
#
loop_
_entity_poly.entity_id
_entity_poly.type
_entity_poly.pdbx_seq_one_letter_code
_entity_poly.pdbx_strand_id
1 'polypeptide(L)' 'ISVTAANTPGVIGSIGEICGRHNISLASVLQKGIDKENTAEIVVITEGCKEQDINNAVEELKNNNSIVKINNLIRVME' A
#
# COMPACT_ATOMS: atom_id res chain seq x y z
N ILE A 1 -3.09 4.75 -2.87
CA ILE A 1 -3.63 3.40 -2.55
C ILE A 1 -4.12 3.42 -1.10
N SER A 2 -5.32 2.90 -0.79
CA SER A 2 -5.72 2.57 0.59
C SER A 2 -5.76 1.05 0.73
N VAL A 3 -5.14 0.53 1.78
CA VAL A 3 -5.08 -0.90 2.11
C VAL A 3 -5.43 -1.13 3.57
N THR A 4 -6.05 -2.27 3.86
CA THR A 4 -6.18 -2.78 5.23
C THR A 4 -5.13 -3.87 5.41
N ALA A 5 -4.31 -3.73 6.44
CA ALA A 5 -3.19 -4.63 6.71
C ALA A 5 -3.17 -5.06 8.17
N ALA A 6 -2.55 -6.21 8.47
CA ALA A 6 -2.37 -6.66 9.84
C ALA A 6 -1.58 -5.62 10.65
N ASN A 7 -1.97 -5.37 11.90
CA ASN A 7 -1.22 -4.48 12.79
C ASN A 7 -0.04 -5.24 13.41
N THR A 8 1.00 -5.47 12.61
CA THR A 8 2.26 -6.09 13.02
C THR A 8 3.46 -5.26 12.58
N PRO A 9 4.61 -5.36 13.28
CA PRO A 9 5.82 -4.68 12.85
C PRO A 9 6.27 -5.12 11.45
N GLY A 10 6.73 -4.18 10.64
CA GLY A 10 7.31 -4.45 9.31
C GLY A 10 6.34 -4.24 8.14
N VAL A 11 5.04 -4.12 8.37
CA VAL A 11 4.03 -4.01 7.29
C VAL A 11 4.24 -2.80 6.38
N ILE A 12 4.51 -1.62 6.95
CA ILE A 12 4.83 -0.43 6.14
C ILE A 12 6.11 -0.64 5.33
N GLY A 13 7.11 -1.31 5.92
CA GLY A 13 8.34 -1.68 5.22
C GLY A 13 8.09 -2.61 4.04
N SER A 14 7.26 -3.64 4.22
CA SER A 14 6.88 -4.55 3.14
C SER A 14 6.13 -3.84 2.01
N ILE A 15 5.23 -2.91 2.35
CA ILE A 15 4.54 -2.08 1.34
C ILE A 15 5.56 -1.24 0.55
N GLY A 16 6.48 -0.57 1.25
CA GLY A 16 7.53 0.22 0.60
C GLY A 16 8.46 -0.61 -0.26
N GLU A 17 8.82 -1.82 0.17
CA GLU A 17 9.66 -2.75 -0.58
C GLU A 17 8.97 -3.24 -1.86
N ILE A 18 7.68 -3.58 -1.79
CA ILE A 18 6.88 -3.95 -2.97
C ILE A 18 6.82 -2.77 -3.95
N CYS A 19 6.48 -1.57 -3.48
CA CYS A 19 6.46 -0.39 -4.35
C CYS A 19 7.84 -0.14 -5.00
N GLY A 20 8.92 -0.26 -4.23
CA GLY A 20 10.29 -0.11 -4.72
C GLY A 20 10.66 -1.14 -5.81
N ARG A 21 10.27 -2.42 -5.66
CA ARG A 21 10.48 -3.46 -6.68
C ARG A 21 9.83 -3.12 -8.03
N HIS A 22 8.72 -2.39 -8.00
CA HIS A 22 7.99 -1.94 -9.19
C HIS A 22 8.37 -0.52 -9.64
N ASN A 23 9.51 0.02 -9.21
CA ASN A 23 9.97 1.38 -9.57
C ASN A 23 9.03 2.51 -9.15
N ILE A 24 8.31 2.36 -8.03
CA ILE A 24 7.38 3.36 -7.51
C ILE A 24 7.97 4.02 -6.26
N SER A 25 8.16 5.33 -6.33
CA SER A 25 8.55 6.13 -5.16
C SER A 25 7.33 6.52 -4.34
N LEU A 26 7.46 6.48 -3.01
CA LEU A 26 6.42 6.91 -2.09
C LEU A 26 6.55 8.40 -1.80
N ALA A 27 5.47 9.15 -1.98
CA ALA A 27 5.37 10.55 -1.59
C ALA A 27 4.99 10.68 -0.11
N SER A 28 4.02 9.88 0.35
CA SER A 28 3.64 9.85 1.76
C SER A 28 2.97 8.54 2.16
N VAL A 29 3.03 8.23 3.46
CA VAL A 29 2.37 7.07 4.07
C VAL A 29 1.64 7.54 5.33
N LEU A 30 0.38 7.14 5.47
CA LEU A 30 -0.47 7.47 6.62
C LEU A 30 -1.15 6.21 7.15
N GLN A 31 -0.97 5.91 8.44
CA GLN A 31 -1.71 4.87 9.15
C GLN A 31 -2.85 5.52 9.96
N LYS A 32 -4.11 5.24 9.60
CA LYS A 32 -5.29 5.93 10.16
C LYS A 32 -5.83 5.36 11.48
N GLY A 33 -5.14 4.38 12.07
CA GLY A 33 -5.52 3.77 13.34
C GLY A 33 -5.56 2.24 13.25
N ILE A 34 -6.01 1.61 14.34
CA ILE A 34 -6.16 0.15 14.48
C ILE A 34 -7.63 -0.15 14.80
N ASP A 35 -8.21 -1.12 14.11
CA ASP A 35 -9.59 -1.56 14.36
C ASP A 35 -9.68 -2.67 15.42
N LYS A 36 -10.90 -3.16 15.66
CA LYS A 36 -11.16 -4.21 16.65
C LYS A 36 -10.57 -5.58 16.27
N GLU A 37 -10.22 -5.78 15.00
CA GLU A 37 -9.64 -7.02 14.47
C GLU A 37 -8.10 -6.97 14.45
N ASN A 38 -7.50 -5.96 15.09
CA ASN A 38 -6.06 -5.70 15.08
C ASN A 38 -5.52 -5.54 13.65
N THR A 39 -6.27 -4.84 12.80
CA THR A 39 -5.83 -4.40 11.48
C THR A 39 -5.71 -2.88 11.45
N ALA A 40 -4.91 -2.35 10.53
CA ALA A 40 -4.71 -0.94 10.33
C ALA A 40 -5.04 -0.54 8.89
N GLU A 41 -5.71 0.60 8.72
CA GLU A 41 -5.84 1.23 7.40
C GLU A 41 -4.57 2.03 7.11
N ILE A 42 -3.89 1.67 6.02
CA ILE A 42 -2.70 2.35 5.53
C ILE A 42 -3.04 3.01 4.19
N VAL A 43 -2.82 4.31 4.11
CA VAL A 43 -2.92 5.10 2.88
C VAL A 43 -1.53 5.44 2.40
N VAL A 44 -1.26 5.10 1.14
CA VAL A 44 0.00 5.36 0.45
C VAL A 44 -0.27 6.32 -0.70
N ILE A 45 0.46 7.43 -0.73
CA ILE A 45 0.52 8.33 -1.88
C ILE A 45 1.86 8.09 -2.56
N THR A 46 1.83 7.88 -3.86
CA THR A 46 3.02 7.65 -4.69
C THR A 46 3.36 8.92 -5.45
N GLU A 47 4.62 9.05 -5.84
CA GLU A 47 5.01 9.97 -6.91
C GLU A 47 4.43 9.50 -8.26
N GLY A 48 4.67 10.29 -9.31
CA GLY A 48 4.35 9.91 -10.68
C GLY A 48 5.00 8.57 -11.07
N CYS A 49 4.18 7.61 -11.48
CA CYS A 49 4.62 6.28 -11.89
C CYS A 49 3.81 5.78 -13.10
N LYS A 50 4.29 4.73 -13.77
CA LYS A 50 3.56 4.13 -14.89
C LYS A 50 2.37 3.36 -14.36
N GLU A 51 1.25 3.42 -15.09
CA GLU A 51 0.05 2.68 -14.73
C GLU A 51 0.28 1.15 -14.70
N GLN A 52 1.16 0.64 -15.55
CA GLN A 52 1.54 -0.76 -15.52
C GLN A 52 2.23 -1.13 -14.20
N ASP A 53 3.15 -0.29 -13.72
CA ASP A 53 3.95 -0.53 -12.52
C ASP A 53 3.05 -0.54 -11.27
N ILE A 54 2.14 0.45 -11.13
CA ILE A 54 1.22 0.51 -9.99
C ILE A 54 0.25 -0.67 -9.98
N ASN A 55 -0.22 -1.13 -11.14
CA ASN A 55 -1.07 -2.30 -11.24
C ASN A 55 -0.33 -3.57 -10.81
N ASN A 56 0.92 -3.76 -11.26
CA ASN A 56 1.74 -4.90 -10.84
C ASN A 56 2.03 -4.88 -9.33
N ALA A 57 2.33 -3.70 -8.77
CA ALA A 57 2.54 -3.54 -7.33
C ALA A 57 1.28 -3.86 -6.52
N VAL A 58 0.09 -3.45 -7.00
CA VAL A 58 -1.19 -3.76 -6.35
C VAL A 58 -1.49 -5.25 -6.40
N GLU A 59 -1.20 -5.94 -7.51
CA GLU A 59 -1.32 -7.40 -7.59
C GLU A 59 -0.37 -8.10 -6.61
N GLU A 60 0.87 -7.63 -6.46
CA GLU A 60 1.79 -8.19 -5.47
C GLU A 60 1.34 -7.90 -4.03
N LEU A 61 0.83 -6.70 -3.75
CA LEU A 61 0.25 -6.35 -2.45
C LEU A 61 -0.92 -7.27 -2.08
N LYS A 62 -1.81 -7.61 -3.02
CA LYS A 62 -2.92 -8.56 -2.78
C LYS A 62 -2.43 -9.95 -2.36
N ASN A 63 -1.25 -10.35 -2.81
CA ASN A 63 -0.66 -11.66 -2.51
C ASN A 63 0.26 -11.64 -1.28
N ASN A 64 0.44 -10.48 -0.62
CA ASN A 64 1.26 -10.36 0.57
C ASN A 64 0.48 -10.77 1.83
N ASN A 65 1.04 -11.69 2.62
CA ASN A 65 0.41 -12.22 3.84
C ASN A 65 0.02 -11.17 4.89
N SER A 66 0.66 -9.99 4.87
CA SER A 66 0.38 -8.91 5.81
C SER A 66 -0.78 -8.01 5.35
N ILE A 67 -1.21 -8.12 4.09
CA ILE A 67 -2.29 -7.33 3.51
C ILE A 67 -3.59 -8.14 3.61
N VAL A 68 -4.58 -7.57 4.30
CA VAL A 68 -5.90 -8.19 4.45
C VAL A 68 -6.74 -7.91 3.21
N LYS A 69 -6.71 -6.67 2.71
CA LYS A 69 -7.38 -6.28 1.46
C LYS A 69 -6.85 -4.96 0.91
N ILE A 70 -6.99 -4.78 -0.39
CA ILE A 70 -6.88 -3.47 -1.05
C ILE A 70 -8.25 -2.82 -0.96
N ASN A 71 -8.33 -1.64 -0.35
CA ASN A 71 -9.59 -0.90 -0.24
C ASN A 71 -9.86 -0.16 -1.55
N ASN A 72 -8.95 0.74 -1.94
CA ASN A 72 -9.13 1.63 -3.08
C ASN A 72 -7.80 1.92 -3.79
N LEU A 73 -7.85 2.03 -5.12
CA LEU A 73 -6.79 2.58 -5.96
C LEU A 73 -7.36 3.80 -6.69
N ILE A 74 -6.91 5.00 -6.33
CA ILE A 74 -7.38 6.26 -6.92
C ILE A 74 -6.16 6.98 -7.50
N ARG A 75 -6.26 7.38 -8.77
CA ARG A 75 -5.26 8.21 -9.44
C ARG A 75 -5.43 9.65 -8.98
N VAL A 76 -4.33 10.26 -8.56
CA VAL A 76 -4.25 11.71 -8.32
C VAL A 76 -3.74 12.35 -9.60
N MET A 77 -4.39 13.43 -10.05
CA MET A 77 -3.93 14.26 -11.15
C MET A 77 -3.69 15.66 -10.57
N GLU A 78 -2.53 16.24 -10.88
CA GLU A 78 -2.28 17.68 -10.69
C GLU A 78 -2.72 18.45 -11.94
#